data_AF-A0A1D6KEZ8-F1
#
_entry.id   AF-A0A1D6KEZ8-F1
#
_cell.length_a   1.000
_cell.length_b   1.000
_cell.length_c   1.000
_cell.angle_alpha   90.00
_cell.angle_beta   90.00
_cell.angle_gamma   90.00
#
_symmetry.space_group_name_H-M   'P 1'
#
loop_
_entity.id
_entity.type
_entity.pdbx_description
1 polymer ?
#
loop_
_entity_poly.entity_id
_entity_poly.type
_entity_poly.pdbx_seq_one_letter_code
_entity_poly.pdbx_strand_id
1 'polypeptide(L)'
;MGSMPEGRKCLECIGRPVAESRRDALGRGSRVLRRLLSAAEVELVMRSERECAANQLRAEDVYVNGSKLSPEELVVLQGCPCPPSRLRPGFYWYDKVSGFWGKEGHKPHCIITANLNVGGSLDQKASNGNTGILINGREITKSELQMLKLAGVQCAGKPHFWVNADGTYQEEGQKTVKGKIWDKPIVKLLSPVLSLPTPNKAANQSSEDAVDIVNRAIPDYLEQRTTQKFLLVGSGASTILKQAKFLYKTGKPFSVDEREDLKLIIQSNIYNYLGILLEGRERFEEESLADRRKTSQCDPSSSGMIKSSCCYNSHSFFLLFFLGHN
;
A
#
# COMPACT_ATOMS: atom_id res chain seq x y z
N MET A 1 -19.97 5.04 -24.51
CA MET A 1 -19.19 3.78 -24.55
C MET A 1 -18.74 3.47 -23.14
N GLY A 2 -18.91 2.23 -22.67
CA GLY A 2 -18.64 1.87 -21.27
C GLY A 2 -17.17 2.08 -20.87
N SER A 3 -16.94 2.36 -19.59
CA SER A 3 -15.61 2.38 -18.97
C SER A 3 -14.87 1.07 -19.27
N MET A 4 -13.59 1.15 -19.68
CA MET A 4 -12.72 -0.01 -19.89
C MET A 4 -11.90 -0.26 -18.62
N PRO A 5 -12.37 -1.10 -17.68
CA PRO A 5 -11.80 -1.18 -16.33
C PRO A 5 -10.37 -1.75 -16.32
N GLU A 6 -10.03 -2.62 -17.27
CA GLU A 6 -8.70 -3.27 -17.35
C GLU A 6 -7.92 -2.86 -18.61
N GLY A 7 -8.18 -1.66 -19.13
CA GLY A 7 -7.51 -1.15 -20.33
C GLY A 7 -7.83 -2.01 -21.57
N ARG A 8 -6.82 -2.45 -22.33
CA ARG A 8 -6.97 -3.08 -23.66
C ARG A 8 -7.41 -4.56 -23.65
N LYS A 9 -8.24 -4.97 -22.69
CA LYS A 9 -8.78 -6.34 -22.65
C LYS A 9 -10.15 -6.42 -23.31
N CYS A 10 -10.37 -7.44 -24.12
CA CYS A 10 -11.72 -7.77 -24.60
C CYS A 10 -12.56 -8.38 -23.46
N LEU A 11 -13.88 -8.46 -23.66
CA LEU A 11 -14.82 -8.94 -22.65
C LEU A 11 -14.46 -10.33 -22.08
N GLU A 12 -13.92 -11.22 -22.92
CA GLU A 12 -13.51 -12.57 -22.51
C GLU A 12 -12.16 -12.62 -21.77
N CYS A 13 -11.34 -11.57 -21.90
CA CYS A 13 -10.01 -11.47 -21.29
C CYS A 13 -10.01 -10.73 -19.95
N ILE A 14 -11.09 -10.02 -19.60
CA ILE A 14 -11.22 -9.34 -18.31
C ILE A 14 -11.01 -10.35 -17.18
N GLY A 15 -10.24 -9.98 -16.17
CA GLY A 15 -9.87 -10.85 -15.04
C GLY A 15 -8.76 -11.86 -15.34
N ARG A 16 -8.37 -12.07 -16.61
CA ARG A 16 -7.27 -12.99 -16.96
C ARG A 16 -5.92 -12.26 -16.99
N PRO A 17 -4.83 -12.88 -16.54
CA PRO A 17 -3.51 -12.27 -16.63
C PRO A 17 -3.04 -12.14 -18.07
N VAL A 18 -2.24 -11.11 -18.35
CA VAL A 18 -1.54 -11.01 -19.63
C VAL A 18 -0.57 -12.19 -19.80
N ALA A 19 -0.43 -12.68 -21.03
CA ALA A 19 0.61 -13.65 -21.33
C ALA A 19 2.00 -13.09 -20.99
N GLU A 20 2.86 -13.89 -20.37
CA GLU A 20 4.21 -13.48 -19.93
C GLU A 20 5.10 -12.96 -21.07
N SER A 21 4.88 -13.44 -22.29
CA SER A 21 5.57 -12.95 -23.49
C SER A 21 5.23 -11.50 -23.83
N ARG A 22 4.08 -10.99 -23.37
CA ARG A 22 3.59 -9.63 -23.60
C ARG A 22 3.73 -8.72 -22.39
N ARG A 23 4.22 -9.22 -21.24
CA ARG A 23 4.36 -8.44 -19.99
C ARG A 23 5.18 -7.16 -20.18
N ASP A 24 6.25 -7.20 -20.96
CA ASP A 24 7.10 -6.03 -21.23
C ASP A 24 6.41 -4.93 -22.06
N ALA A 25 5.27 -5.26 -22.70
CA ALA A 25 4.46 -4.35 -23.51
C ALA A 25 3.28 -3.72 -22.75
N LEU A 26 3.05 -4.10 -21.49
CA LEU A 26 2.01 -3.51 -20.65
C LEU A 26 2.18 -2.00 -20.52
N GLY A 27 1.09 -1.27 -20.72
CA GLY A 27 1.08 0.19 -20.66
C GLY A 27 1.87 0.88 -21.78
N ARG A 28 2.30 0.15 -22.83
CA ARG A 28 2.86 0.74 -24.05
C ARG A 28 1.74 1.05 -25.05
N GLY A 29 1.55 2.34 -25.32
CA GLY A 29 0.58 2.81 -26.31
C GLY A 29 0.91 2.40 -27.74
N SER A 30 -0.11 2.09 -28.54
CA SER A 30 0.03 1.82 -29.97
C SER A 30 -0.18 3.09 -30.80
N ARG A 31 0.41 3.13 -32.00
CA ARG A 31 0.18 4.24 -32.95
C ARG A 31 -1.30 4.35 -33.36
N VAL A 32 -1.99 3.22 -33.44
CA VAL A 32 -3.42 3.16 -33.76
C VAL A 32 -4.25 3.82 -32.66
N LEU A 33 -4.00 3.52 -31.38
CA LEU A 33 -4.75 4.11 -30.27
C LEU A 33 -4.57 5.63 -30.20
N ARG A 34 -3.36 6.14 -30.45
CA ARG A 34 -3.10 7.58 -30.50
C ARG A 34 -3.78 8.31 -31.66
N ARG A 35 -4.23 7.59 -32.70
CA ARG A 35 -5.02 8.16 -33.81
C ARG A 35 -6.52 8.18 -33.52
N LEU A 36 -6.99 7.27 -32.66
CA LEU A 36 -8.41 7.07 -32.39
C LEU A 36 -8.88 7.77 -31.12
N LEU A 37 -7.98 8.01 -30.16
CA LEU A 37 -8.28 8.55 -28.84
C LEU A 37 -7.41 9.76 -28.53
N SER A 38 -7.90 10.63 -27.65
CA SER A 38 -7.10 11.73 -27.09
C SER A 38 -5.94 11.22 -26.25
N ALA A 39 -4.93 12.06 -26.03
CA ALA A 39 -3.76 11.69 -25.22
C ALA A 39 -4.15 11.25 -23.80
N ALA A 40 -5.10 11.95 -23.17
CA ALA A 40 -5.58 11.63 -21.83
C ALA A 40 -6.31 10.27 -21.78
N GLU A 41 -7.13 9.95 -22.79
CA GLU A 41 -7.79 8.64 -22.89
C GLU A 41 -6.79 7.52 -23.13
N VAL A 42 -5.78 7.74 -23.99
CA VAL A 42 -4.70 6.75 -24.19
C VAL A 42 -3.97 6.51 -22.88
N GLU A 43 -3.62 7.57 -22.15
CA GLU A 43 -2.95 7.46 -20.86
C GLU A 43 -3.79 6.69 -19.85
N LEU A 44 -5.08 7.00 -19.75
CA LEU A 44 -6.02 6.28 -18.89
C LEU A 44 -6.08 4.78 -19.24
N VAL A 45 -6.23 4.45 -20.53
CA VAL A 45 -6.27 3.05 -20.99
C VAL A 45 -4.96 2.32 -20.67
N MET A 46 -3.80 2.96 -20.87
CA MET A 46 -2.49 2.37 -20.57
C MET A 46 -2.27 2.20 -19.07
N ARG A 47 -2.76 3.16 -18.26
CA ARG A 47 -2.74 3.11 -16.81
C ARG A 47 -3.60 1.95 -16.31
N SER A 48 -4.86 1.88 -16.73
CA SER A 48 -5.80 0.80 -16.37
C SER A 48 -5.28 -0.58 -16.78
N GLU A 49 -4.67 -0.71 -17.96
CA GLU A 49 -4.06 -1.98 -18.37
C GLU A 49 -2.89 -2.38 -17.45
N ARG A 50 -2.02 -1.41 -17.12
CA ARG A 50 -0.84 -1.66 -16.29
C ARG A 50 -1.19 -1.96 -14.85
N GLU A 51 -2.19 -1.28 -14.29
CA GLU A 51 -2.54 -1.30 -12.86
C GLU A 51 -3.60 -2.32 -12.49
N CYS A 52 -4.35 -2.87 -13.46
CA CYS A 52 -5.38 -3.86 -13.15
C CYS A 52 -4.82 -5.06 -12.37
N ALA A 53 -5.58 -5.53 -11.38
CA ALA A 53 -5.17 -6.59 -10.48
C ALA A 53 -4.75 -7.87 -11.22
N ALA A 54 -5.47 -8.22 -12.29
CA ALA A 54 -5.18 -9.39 -13.11
C ALA A 54 -3.80 -9.36 -13.79
N ASN A 55 -3.26 -8.17 -14.11
CA ASN A 55 -1.93 -8.05 -14.73
C ASN A 55 -0.81 -7.88 -13.70
N GLN A 56 -1.13 -7.59 -12.43
CA GLN A 56 -0.15 -7.49 -11.36
C GLN A 56 0.50 -8.85 -11.09
N LEU A 57 1.77 -8.79 -10.70
CA LEU A 57 2.45 -9.97 -10.18
C LEU A 57 1.79 -10.38 -8.86
N ARG A 58 1.47 -11.66 -8.75
CA ARG A 58 0.93 -12.26 -7.54
C ARG A 58 2.09 -12.79 -6.71
N ALA A 59 2.05 -12.59 -5.39
CA ALA A 59 3.14 -13.03 -4.50
C ALA A 59 3.28 -14.56 -4.54
N GLU A 60 2.14 -15.23 -4.69
CA GLU A 60 2.05 -16.66 -4.80
C GLU A 60 2.75 -17.30 -6.00
N ASP A 61 3.04 -16.51 -7.03
CA ASP A 61 3.70 -16.98 -8.25
C ASP A 61 5.22 -16.81 -8.18
N VAL A 62 5.75 -16.26 -7.07
CA VAL A 62 7.18 -15.98 -6.88
C VAL A 62 7.70 -16.78 -5.69
N TYR A 63 8.77 -17.54 -5.93
CA TYR A 63 9.48 -18.30 -4.90
C TYR A 63 10.88 -17.70 -4.73
N VAL A 64 11.26 -17.42 -3.48
CA VAL A 64 12.58 -16.93 -3.11
C VAL A 64 13.15 -17.85 -2.04
N ASN A 65 14.32 -18.43 -2.32
CA ASN A 65 15.00 -19.37 -1.42
C ASN A 65 14.08 -20.53 -0.99
N GLY A 66 13.36 -21.13 -1.96
CA GLY A 66 12.43 -22.24 -1.73
C GLY A 66 11.09 -21.86 -1.09
N SER A 67 10.93 -20.64 -0.58
CA SER A 67 9.68 -20.17 0.03
C SER A 67 8.86 -19.34 -0.94
N LYS A 68 7.56 -19.60 -0.96
CA LYS A 68 6.56 -18.76 -1.65
C LYS A 68 6.45 -17.41 -0.95
N LEU A 69 6.47 -16.32 -1.71
CA LEU A 69 6.38 -14.99 -1.10
C LEU A 69 4.99 -14.71 -0.52
N SER A 70 4.96 -13.98 0.61
CA SER A 70 3.77 -13.32 1.11
C SER A 70 3.49 -12.02 0.34
N PRO A 71 2.25 -11.49 0.36
CA PRO A 71 1.95 -10.18 -0.20
C PRO A 71 2.86 -9.07 0.36
N GLU A 72 3.15 -9.10 1.66
CA GLU A 72 4.02 -8.14 2.34
C GLU A 72 5.47 -8.25 1.85
N GLU A 73 6.00 -9.48 1.73
CA GLU A 73 7.35 -9.70 1.22
C GLU A 73 7.50 -9.23 -0.24
N LEU A 74 6.48 -9.45 -1.07
CA LEU A 74 6.49 -8.95 -2.45
C LEU A 74 6.51 -7.41 -2.49
N VAL A 75 5.76 -6.76 -1.61
CA VAL A 75 5.76 -5.29 -1.49
C VAL A 75 7.14 -4.79 -1.06
N VAL A 76 7.76 -5.42 -0.05
CA VAL A 76 9.13 -5.10 0.39
C VAL A 76 10.13 -5.26 -0.75
N LEU A 77 10.03 -6.36 -1.51
CA LEU A 77 10.92 -6.66 -2.62
C LEU A 77 10.78 -5.65 -3.78
N GLN A 78 9.56 -5.21 -4.09
CA GLN A 78 9.30 -4.25 -5.18
C GLN A 78 9.53 -2.80 -4.77
N GLY A 79 9.37 -2.47 -3.48
CA GLY A 79 9.52 -1.12 -2.94
C GLY A 79 10.91 -0.77 -2.43
N CYS A 80 11.84 -1.73 -2.34
CA CYS A 80 13.19 -1.46 -1.85
C CYS A 80 13.98 -0.50 -2.78
N PRO A 81 15.03 0.18 -2.30
CA PRO A 81 15.79 1.16 -3.08
C PRO A 81 16.34 0.63 -4.41
N CYS A 82 16.77 -0.63 -4.42
CA CYS A 82 17.31 -1.34 -5.57
C CYS A 82 16.53 -2.65 -5.78
N PRO A 83 15.33 -2.63 -6.39
CA PRO A 83 14.50 -3.83 -6.57
C PRO A 83 15.01 -4.69 -7.74
N PRO A 84 14.66 -5.99 -7.77
CA PRO A 84 14.99 -6.85 -8.91
C PRO A 84 14.30 -6.35 -10.18
N SER A 85 15.08 -6.11 -11.23
CA SER A 85 14.53 -5.61 -12.49
C SER A 85 13.67 -6.67 -13.16
N ARG A 86 12.45 -6.29 -13.58
CA ARG A 86 11.52 -7.16 -14.33
C ARG A 86 11.25 -8.50 -13.62
N LEU A 87 10.91 -8.45 -12.33
CA LEU A 87 10.47 -9.62 -11.57
C LEU A 87 9.27 -10.30 -12.28
N ARG A 88 9.33 -11.62 -12.43
CA ARG A 88 8.31 -12.44 -13.10
C ARG A 88 7.94 -13.63 -12.21
N PRO A 89 6.83 -14.34 -12.51
CA PRO A 89 6.56 -15.64 -11.93
C PRO A 89 7.76 -16.58 -12.08
N GLY A 90 8.10 -17.31 -11.02
CA GLY A 90 9.17 -18.30 -11.04
C GLY A 90 9.96 -18.43 -9.74
N PHE A 91 11.09 -19.13 -9.86
CA PHE A 91 11.96 -19.52 -8.75
C PHE A 91 13.26 -18.73 -8.75
N TYR A 92 13.56 -18.12 -7.62
CA TYR A 92 14.68 -17.21 -7.42
C TYR A 92 15.43 -17.55 -6.14
N TRP A 93 16.68 -17.09 -6.08
CA TRP A 93 17.48 -17.11 -4.87
C TRP A 93 17.96 -15.71 -4.55
N TYR A 94 18.09 -15.45 -3.24
CA TYR A 94 18.51 -14.18 -2.69
C TYR A 94 19.47 -14.40 -1.53
N ASP A 95 20.66 -13.84 -1.65
CA ASP A 95 21.60 -13.74 -0.55
C ASP A 95 21.36 -12.43 0.21
N LYS A 96 20.74 -12.55 1.39
CA LYS A 96 20.42 -11.40 2.24
C LYS A 96 21.65 -10.62 2.71
N VAL A 97 22.82 -11.24 2.82
CA VAL A 97 24.02 -10.61 3.39
C VAL A 97 24.68 -9.70 2.35
N SER A 98 24.81 -10.18 1.12
CA SER A 98 25.50 -9.47 0.04
C SER A 98 24.55 -8.71 -0.89
N GLY A 99 23.26 -9.04 -0.90
CA GLY A 99 22.28 -8.52 -1.84
C GLY A 99 22.27 -9.24 -3.20
N PHE A 100 23.06 -10.29 -3.40
CA PHE A 100 23.05 -11.02 -4.68
C PHE A 100 21.69 -11.67 -4.94
N TRP A 101 21.22 -11.51 -6.18
CA TRP A 101 19.94 -12.01 -6.63
C TRP A 101 20.09 -12.76 -7.96
N GLY A 102 19.43 -13.91 -8.07
CA GLY A 102 19.46 -14.72 -9.28
C GLY A 102 18.23 -15.61 -9.42
N LYS A 103 18.06 -16.21 -10.60
CA LYS A 103 17.10 -17.31 -10.79
C LYS A 103 17.69 -18.58 -10.18
N GLU A 104 16.83 -19.43 -9.64
CA GLU A 104 17.26 -20.73 -9.13
C GLU A 104 18.00 -21.53 -10.22
N GLY A 105 19.10 -22.16 -9.82
CA GLY A 105 20.00 -22.91 -10.69
C GLY A 105 20.91 -22.06 -11.59
N HIS A 106 20.91 -20.73 -11.45
CA HIS A 106 21.69 -19.82 -12.27
C HIS A 106 22.64 -18.96 -11.44
N LYS A 107 23.72 -18.50 -12.09
CA LYS A 107 24.66 -17.50 -11.54
C LYS A 107 23.93 -16.19 -11.17
N PRO A 108 24.54 -15.32 -10.34
CA PRO A 108 23.92 -14.05 -9.96
C PRO A 108 23.57 -13.21 -11.19
N HIS A 109 22.36 -12.63 -11.19
CA HIS A 109 21.85 -11.78 -12.26
C HIS A 109 22.04 -10.30 -11.95
N CYS A 110 21.72 -9.91 -10.73
CA CYS A 110 21.84 -8.53 -10.25
C CYS A 110 22.16 -8.51 -8.76
N ILE A 111 22.42 -7.31 -8.23
CA ILE A 111 22.50 -7.05 -6.80
C ILE A 111 21.33 -6.13 -6.46
N ILE A 112 20.52 -6.56 -5.51
CA ILE A 112 19.39 -5.79 -4.97
C ILE A 112 19.74 -5.29 -3.57
N THR A 113 18.85 -4.51 -2.94
CA THR A 113 19.04 -4.07 -1.55
C THR A 113 19.31 -5.27 -0.64
N ALA A 114 20.37 -5.20 0.18
CA ALA A 114 20.73 -6.24 1.15
C ALA A 114 19.86 -6.16 2.42
N ASN A 115 19.92 -7.18 3.25
CA ASN A 115 19.19 -7.30 4.53
C ASN A 115 17.66 -7.20 4.40
N LEU A 116 17.09 -7.58 3.25
CA LEU A 116 15.65 -7.71 3.11
C LEU A 116 15.18 -9.02 3.78
N ASN A 117 14.08 -8.93 4.53
CA ASN A 117 13.42 -10.08 5.11
C ASN A 117 12.43 -10.64 4.09
N VAL A 118 12.95 -11.35 3.08
CA VAL A 118 12.14 -11.94 2.00
C VAL A 118 12.57 -13.39 1.74
N GLY A 119 11.59 -14.30 1.70
CA GLY A 119 11.81 -15.70 1.37
C GLY A 119 12.38 -16.54 2.51
N GLY A 120 12.90 -17.71 2.16
CA GLY A 120 13.47 -18.68 3.09
C GLY A 120 14.98 -18.54 3.32
N SER A 121 15.53 -19.55 3.98
CA SER A 121 16.98 -19.75 4.12
C SER A 121 17.62 -20.06 2.77
N LEU A 122 18.75 -19.41 2.46
CA LEU A 122 19.47 -19.63 1.21
C LEU A 122 19.98 -21.07 1.11
N ASP A 123 19.57 -21.78 0.07
CA ASP A 123 20.04 -23.14 -0.21
C ASP A 123 21.48 -23.15 -0.74
N GLN A 124 22.29 -24.11 -0.30
CA GLN A 124 23.66 -24.26 -0.74
C GLN A 124 23.78 -24.43 -2.28
N LYS A 125 22.83 -25.12 -2.91
CA LYS A 125 22.80 -25.37 -4.35
C LYS A 125 21.96 -24.37 -5.13
N ALA A 126 21.52 -23.27 -4.51
CA ALA A 126 20.62 -22.29 -5.11
C ALA A 126 21.07 -21.76 -6.49
N SER A 127 22.37 -21.60 -6.73
CA SER A 127 22.93 -21.16 -8.02
C SER A 127 23.47 -22.28 -8.91
N ASN A 128 23.27 -23.55 -8.53
CA ASN A 128 23.85 -24.73 -9.20
C ASN A 128 25.38 -24.62 -9.36
N GLY A 129 26.06 -24.16 -8.30
CA GLY A 129 27.51 -24.15 -8.23
C GLY A 129 28.09 -25.57 -8.18
N ASN A 130 29.35 -25.70 -8.57
CA ASN A 130 30.09 -26.97 -8.54
C ASN A 130 31.59 -26.77 -8.27
N THR A 131 31.91 -25.76 -7.47
CA THR A 131 33.28 -25.35 -7.18
C THR A 131 33.77 -25.86 -5.82
N GLY A 132 32.86 -26.29 -4.95
CA GLY A 132 33.11 -26.58 -3.54
C GLY A 132 33.43 -25.35 -2.68
N ILE A 133 33.36 -24.14 -3.25
CA ILE A 133 33.59 -22.87 -2.53
C ILE A 133 32.25 -22.27 -2.21
N LEU A 134 32.06 -21.85 -0.96
CA LEU A 134 30.81 -21.24 -0.50
C LEU A 134 30.99 -19.73 -0.30
N ILE A 135 29.97 -18.96 -0.68
CA ILE A 135 29.79 -17.56 -0.27
C ILE A 135 28.47 -17.48 0.47
N ASN A 136 28.50 -17.04 1.73
CA ASN A 136 27.31 -16.88 2.59
C ASN A 136 26.41 -18.14 2.62
N GLY A 137 27.02 -19.32 2.62
CA GLY A 137 26.34 -20.61 2.61
C GLY A 137 25.94 -21.15 1.22
N ARG A 138 26.05 -20.36 0.15
CA ARG A 138 25.76 -20.79 -1.24
C ARG A 138 27.02 -21.21 -1.99
N GLU A 139 26.96 -22.34 -2.68
CA GLU A 139 28.03 -22.80 -3.57
C GLU A 139 28.10 -21.99 -4.86
N ILE A 140 29.25 -21.37 -5.11
CA ILE A 140 29.41 -20.46 -6.24
C ILE A 140 29.64 -21.20 -7.56
N THR A 141 29.27 -20.54 -8.64
CA THR A 141 29.49 -21.00 -10.02
C THR A 141 30.95 -20.83 -10.46
N LYS A 142 31.34 -21.51 -11.54
CA LYS A 142 32.70 -21.38 -12.12
C LYS A 142 33.02 -19.95 -12.56
N SER A 143 32.04 -19.20 -13.07
CA SER A 143 32.21 -17.80 -13.46
C SER A 143 32.53 -16.91 -12.26
N GLU A 144 31.82 -17.10 -11.14
CA GLU A 144 32.11 -16.40 -9.88
C GLU A 144 33.51 -16.75 -9.37
N LEU A 145 33.91 -18.03 -9.40
CA LEU A 145 35.27 -18.44 -9.02
C LEU A 145 36.35 -17.81 -9.90
N GLN A 146 36.14 -17.72 -11.22
CA GLN A 146 37.06 -17.01 -12.11
C GLN A 146 37.20 -15.53 -11.69
N MET A 147 36.09 -14.87 -11.37
CA MET A 147 36.10 -13.49 -10.89
C MET A 147 36.85 -13.34 -9.56
N LEU A 148 36.68 -14.27 -8.60
CA LEU A 148 37.44 -14.26 -7.35
C LEU A 148 38.95 -14.42 -7.58
N LYS A 149 39.36 -15.32 -8.48
CA LYS A 149 40.77 -15.50 -8.84
C LYS A 149 41.36 -14.25 -9.49
N LEU A 150 40.61 -13.61 -10.39
CA LEU A 150 41.01 -12.33 -11.00
C LEU A 150 41.08 -11.20 -9.97
N ALA A 151 40.22 -11.24 -8.97
CA ALA A 151 40.28 -10.36 -7.81
C ALA A 151 41.42 -10.72 -6.84
N GLY A 152 42.29 -11.69 -7.14
CA GLY A 152 43.41 -12.10 -6.29
C GLY A 152 42.99 -12.74 -4.96
N VAL A 153 41.78 -13.29 -4.89
CA VAL A 153 41.28 -14.02 -3.71
C VAL A 153 41.88 -15.42 -3.72
N GLN A 154 42.48 -15.83 -2.59
CA GLN A 154 43.04 -17.17 -2.46
C GLN A 154 41.91 -18.19 -2.32
N CYS A 155 41.75 -19.03 -3.35
CA CYS A 155 40.69 -20.04 -3.43
C CYS A 155 41.22 -21.47 -3.24
N ALA A 156 42.47 -21.63 -2.77
CA ALA A 156 43.06 -22.94 -2.51
C ALA A 156 42.39 -23.58 -1.29
N GLY A 157 42.15 -24.90 -1.34
CA GLY A 157 41.55 -25.63 -0.21
C GLY A 157 40.02 -25.56 -0.10
N LYS A 158 39.31 -25.03 -1.10
CA LYS A 158 37.84 -24.88 -1.10
C LYS A 158 37.31 -24.09 0.11
N PRO A 159 37.81 -22.87 0.34
CA PRO A 159 37.42 -22.07 1.51
C PRO A 159 35.95 -21.66 1.43
N HIS A 160 35.38 -21.34 2.58
CA HIS A 160 34.08 -20.70 2.69
C HIS A 160 34.27 -19.22 3.04
N PHE A 161 33.55 -18.36 2.35
CA PHE A 161 33.65 -16.92 2.53
C PHE A 161 32.35 -16.34 3.07
N TRP A 162 32.49 -15.36 3.96
CA TRP A 162 31.44 -14.43 4.30
C TRP A 162 31.67 -13.13 3.52
N VAL A 163 30.68 -12.68 2.76
CA VAL A 163 30.77 -11.49 1.89
C VAL A 163 29.64 -10.53 2.22
N ASN A 164 29.98 -9.31 2.60
CA ASN A 164 29.03 -8.25 2.93
C ASN A 164 28.60 -7.46 1.68
N ALA A 165 27.50 -6.71 1.80
CA ALA A 165 26.96 -5.86 0.74
C ALA A 165 27.96 -4.81 0.19
N ASP A 166 28.86 -4.31 1.04
CA ASP A 166 29.89 -3.35 0.64
C ASP A 166 31.07 -3.99 -0.12
N GLY A 167 31.05 -5.31 -0.26
CA GLY A 167 32.09 -6.08 -0.93
C GLY A 167 33.24 -6.54 -0.05
N THR A 168 33.21 -6.21 1.24
CA THR A 168 34.17 -6.78 2.20
C THR A 168 33.94 -8.27 2.33
N TYR A 169 35.04 -9.02 2.45
CA TYR A 169 34.99 -10.45 2.64
C TYR A 169 35.97 -10.94 3.69
N GLN A 170 35.61 -12.05 4.33
CA GLN A 170 36.41 -12.79 5.28
C GLN A 170 36.21 -14.29 5.05
N GLU A 171 37.15 -15.10 5.54
CA GLU A 171 36.99 -16.55 5.56
C GLU A 171 36.14 -16.95 6.77
N GLU A 172 35.23 -17.91 6.59
CA GLU A 172 34.32 -18.36 7.63
C GLU A 172 35.12 -18.88 8.85
N GLY A 173 34.77 -18.40 10.05
CA GLY A 173 35.50 -18.70 11.30
C GLY A 173 36.67 -17.76 11.61
N GLN A 174 37.05 -16.85 10.71
CA GLN A 174 38.05 -15.81 10.97
C GLN A 174 37.39 -14.43 11.13
N LYS A 175 37.89 -13.63 12.08
CA LYS A 175 37.42 -12.24 12.29
C LYS A 175 38.15 -11.20 11.43
N THR A 176 39.16 -11.61 10.67
CA THR A 176 40.00 -10.69 9.91
C THR A 176 39.42 -10.47 8.52
N VAL A 177 39.05 -9.22 8.22
CA VAL A 177 38.63 -8.81 6.88
C VAL A 177 39.82 -8.92 5.93
N LYS A 178 39.68 -9.71 4.86
CA LYS A 178 40.76 -9.95 3.87
C LYS A 178 40.86 -8.87 2.81
N GLY A 179 39.81 -8.07 2.62
CA GLY A 179 39.78 -6.92 1.70
C GLY A 179 38.41 -6.69 1.09
N LYS A 180 38.37 -5.90 0.01
CA LYS A 180 37.16 -5.66 -0.81
C LYS A 180 37.32 -6.29 -2.19
N ILE A 181 36.42 -7.20 -2.55
CA ILE A 181 36.50 -7.96 -3.80
C ILE A 181 36.27 -7.03 -5.01
N TRP A 182 35.23 -6.20 -4.93
CA TRP A 182 34.67 -5.50 -6.09
C TRP A 182 35.29 -4.13 -6.38
N ASP A 183 36.15 -3.63 -5.49
CA ASP A 183 36.82 -2.35 -5.70
C ASP A 183 37.98 -2.43 -6.70
N LYS A 184 38.42 -3.65 -7.05
CA LYS A 184 39.54 -3.86 -7.96
C LYS A 184 39.18 -3.48 -9.40
N PRO A 185 40.02 -2.70 -10.11
CA PRO A 185 39.71 -2.21 -11.47
C PRO A 185 39.53 -3.36 -12.46
N ILE A 186 40.30 -4.45 -12.31
CA ILE A 186 40.18 -5.65 -13.14
C ILE A 186 38.80 -6.32 -13.03
N VAL A 187 38.17 -6.27 -11.84
CA VAL A 187 36.85 -6.85 -11.61
C VAL A 187 35.78 -6.03 -12.32
N LYS A 188 35.88 -4.70 -12.25
CA LYS A 188 34.97 -3.78 -12.96
C LYS A 188 35.08 -3.89 -14.48
N LEU A 189 36.28 -4.17 -15.00
CA LEU A 189 36.51 -4.35 -16.43
C LEU A 189 35.93 -5.67 -16.95
N LEU A 190 36.07 -6.76 -16.18
CA LEU A 190 35.73 -8.11 -16.64
C LEU A 190 34.34 -8.61 -16.20
N SER A 191 33.66 -7.93 -15.28
CA SER A 191 32.31 -8.31 -14.85
C SER A 191 31.29 -8.37 -15.98
N PRO A 192 31.27 -7.46 -16.99
CA PRO A 192 30.32 -7.57 -18.10
C PRO A 192 30.63 -8.77 -19.00
N VAL A 193 31.93 -9.08 -19.18
CA VAL A 193 32.40 -10.22 -20.00
C VAL A 193 31.94 -11.54 -19.38
N LEU A 194 32.00 -11.66 -18.06
CA LEU A 194 31.51 -12.84 -17.33
C LEU A 194 30.01 -12.81 -17.05
N SER A 195 29.30 -11.75 -17.48
CA SER A 195 27.89 -11.47 -17.15
C SER A 195 27.60 -11.67 -15.64
N LEU A 196 28.45 -11.06 -14.81
CA LEU A 196 28.30 -11.01 -13.37
C LEU A 196 27.99 -9.58 -12.91
N PRO A 197 27.08 -9.40 -11.94
CA PRO A 197 26.82 -8.08 -11.39
C PRO A 197 27.95 -7.63 -10.46
N THR A 198 28.28 -6.35 -10.51
CA THR A 198 29.20 -5.70 -9.57
C THR A 198 28.44 -4.69 -8.71
N PRO A 199 28.70 -4.63 -7.39
CA PRO A 199 28.07 -3.65 -6.53
C PRO A 199 28.44 -2.23 -7.00
N ASN A 200 27.44 -1.37 -7.12
CA ASN A 200 27.65 0.00 -7.53
C ASN A 200 27.83 0.88 -6.29
N LYS A 201 28.83 1.76 -6.26
CA LYS A 201 29.13 2.61 -5.09
C LYS A 201 27.94 3.47 -4.65
N ALA A 202 27.08 3.87 -5.58
CA ALA A 202 25.89 4.68 -5.31
C ALA A 202 24.79 3.94 -4.52
N ALA A 203 24.76 2.60 -4.55
CA ALA A 203 23.78 1.82 -3.79
C ALA A 203 24.21 1.57 -2.33
N ASN A 204 25.49 1.79 -2.00
CA ASN A 204 26.08 1.43 -0.71
C ASN A 204 26.18 2.61 0.28
N GLN A 205 25.71 3.81 -0.06
CA GLN A 205 25.62 4.94 0.88
C GLN A 205 24.32 4.91 1.72
N SER A 206 23.44 3.93 1.52
CA SER A 206 22.11 3.92 2.14
C SER A 206 22.03 3.30 3.54
N SER A 207 23.16 3.13 4.25
CA SER A 207 23.14 2.54 5.60
C SER A 207 22.97 3.56 6.74
N GLU A 208 23.09 4.87 6.49
CA GLU A 208 22.96 5.89 7.55
C GLU A 208 21.71 6.79 7.44
N ASP A 209 21.05 6.88 6.28
CA ASP A 209 19.87 7.72 6.12
C ASP A 209 18.57 6.91 6.10
N ALA A 210 18.27 6.22 7.20
CA ALA A 210 17.02 5.47 7.37
C ALA A 210 15.76 6.38 7.50
N VAL A 211 15.91 7.69 7.41
CA VAL A 211 14.84 8.66 7.71
C VAL A 211 14.30 9.38 6.45
N ASP A 212 15.02 9.37 5.33
CA ASP A 212 14.59 10.03 4.07
C ASP A 212 14.10 9.08 2.96
N ILE A 213 14.04 7.77 3.24
CA ILE A 213 13.71 6.71 2.26
C ILE A 213 12.19 6.64 1.93
N VAL A 214 11.35 7.38 2.65
CA VAL A 214 9.88 7.41 2.45
C VAL A 214 9.47 8.21 1.19
N ASN A 215 10.37 8.95 0.55
CA ASN A 215 10.04 9.85 -0.54
C ASN A 215 10.11 9.26 -1.97
N ARG A 216 10.49 7.98 -2.14
CA ARG A 216 10.27 7.32 -3.44
C ARG A 216 8.85 6.78 -3.44
N ALA A 217 7.95 7.46 -4.17
CA ALA A 217 6.56 7.06 -4.34
C ALA A 217 6.48 5.56 -4.63
N ILE A 218 5.90 4.82 -3.68
CA ILE A 218 5.46 3.45 -3.89
C ILE A 218 4.51 3.52 -5.08
N PRO A 219 4.69 2.73 -6.14
CA PRO A 219 3.76 2.74 -7.26
C PRO A 219 2.32 2.65 -6.76
N ASP A 220 1.42 3.53 -7.20
CA ASP A 220 0.05 3.69 -6.67
C ASP A 220 -0.73 2.36 -6.52
N TYR A 221 -0.44 1.36 -7.36
CA TYR A 221 -1.04 0.02 -7.27
C TYR A 221 -0.59 -0.78 -6.03
N LEU A 222 0.62 -0.56 -5.52
CA LEU A 222 1.10 -1.15 -4.28
C LEU A 222 0.50 -0.44 -3.06
N GLU A 223 0.30 0.88 -3.13
CA GLU A 223 -0.47 1.62 -2.10
C GLU A 223 -1.94 1.17 -2.04
N GLN A 224 -2.53 0.82 -3.19
CA GLN A 224 -3.87 0.22 -3.22
C GLN A 224 -3.94 -1.15 -2.53
N ARG A 225 -2.84 -1.90 -2.45
CA ARG A 225 -2.78 -3.19 -1.72
C ARG A 225 -2.70 -3.01 -0.20
N THR A 226 -2.18 -1.87 0.27
CA THR A 226 -2.01 -1.60 1.70
C THR A 226 -3.18 -0.84 2.33
N THR A 227 -4.08 -0.28 1.51
CA THR A 227 -5.24 0.49 1.98
C THR A 227 -6.43 -0.41 2.30
N GLN A 228 -6.62 -0.71 3.60
CA GLN A 228 -7.86 -1.33 4.09
C GLN A 228 -9.00 -0.31 4.04
N LYS A 229 -10.02 -0.59 3.22
CA LYS A 229 -11.22 0.26 3.11
C LYS A 229 -12.31 -0.27 4.04
N PHE A 230 -12.76 0.57 4.97
CA PHE A 230 -13.88 0.27 5.86
C PHE A 230 -15.12 1.04 5.44
N LEU A 231 -16.26 0.36 5.36
CA LEU A 231 -17.57 0.98 5.16
C LEU A 231 -18.31 1.02 6.50
N LEU A 232 -18.65 2.22 6.97
CA LEU A 232 -19.43 2.42 8.20
C LEU A 232 -20.86 2.84 7.83
N VAL A 233 -21.84 2.00 8.17
CA VAL A 233 -23.27 2.22 7.89
C VAL A 233 -24.03 2.33 9.21
N GLY A 234 -24.90 3.32 9.33
CA GLY A 234 -25.77 3.53 10.50
C GLY A 234 -25.74 4.96 11.03
N SER A 235 -26.66 5.26 11.95
CA SER A 235 -26.74 6.56 12.62
C SER A 235 -25.49 6.83 13.47
N GLY A 236 -24.89 8.02 13.32
CA GLY A 236 -23.71 8.40 14.09
C GLY A 236 -22.36 7.97 13.49
N ALA A 237 -22.34 7.45 12.26
CA ALA A 237 -21.10 7.10 11.55
C ALA A 237 -20.09 8.25 11.49
N SER A 238 -20.57 9.48 11.27
CA SER A 238 -19.75 10.69 11.26
C SER A 238 -19.11 10.99 12.62
N THR A 239 -19.81 10.72 13.72
CA THR A 239 -19.30 10.89 15.09
C THR A 239 -18.20 9.88 15.39
N ILE A 240 -18.41 8.61 15.05
CA ILE A 240 -17.42 7.55 15.24
C ILE A 240 -16.14 7.87 14.45
N LEU A 241 -16.29 8.31 13.19
CA LEU A 241 -15.16 8.70 12.35
C LEU A 241 -14.38 9.87 12.95
N LYS A 242 -15.09 10.89 13.48
CA LYS A 242 -14.46 12.04 14.17
C LYS A 242 -13.69 11.60 15.43
N GLN A 243 -14.23 10.66 16.21
CA GLN A 243 -13.55 10.11 17.38
C GLN A 243 -12.32 9.28 17.01
N ALA A 244 -12.41 8.43 15.98
CA ALA A 244 -11.27 7.68 15.46
C ALA A 244 -10.16 8.61 14.97
N LYS A 245 -10.52 9.69 14.26
CA LYS A 245 -9.57 10.73 13.82
C LYS A 245 -8.87 11.41 15.01
N PHE A 246 -9.57 11.60 16.12
CA PHE A 246 -8.98 12.15 17.34
C PHE A 246 -8.01 11.18 18.03
N LEU A 247 -8.34 9.88 18.07
CA LEU A 247 -7.55 8.86 18.77
C LEU A 247 -6.29 8.42 18.01
N TYR A 248 -6.37 8.26 16.69
CA TYR A 248 -5.31 7.60 15.91
C TYR A 248 -4.43 8.55 15.09
N LYS A 249 -4.82 9.82 14.94
CA LYS A 249 -4.02 10.79 14.18
C LYS A 249 -3.05 11.52 15.11
N THR A 250 -1.79 11.12 15.10
CA THR A 250 -0.72 11.76 15.90
C THR A 250 -0.51 13.21 15.48
N GLY A 251 -0.53 14.15 16.44
CA GLY A 251 -0.35 15.59 16.20
C GLY A 251 -1.65 16.40 16.29
N LYS A 252 -1.91 17.31 15.34
CA LYS A 252 -3.17 18.08 15.25
C LYS A 252 -4.23 17.27 14.47
N PRO A 253 -5.25 16.70 15.11
CA PRO A 253 -6.19 15.80 14.45
C PRO A 253 -7.08 16.49 13.40
N PHE A 254 -7.38 17.77 13.60
CA PHE A 254 -8.15 18.63 12.69
C PHE A 254 -7.33 19.83 12.25
N SER A 255 -7.39 20.16 10.94
CA SER A 255 -6.75 21.36 10.39
C SER A 255 -7.45 22.64 10.88
N VAL A 256 -6.87 23.81 10.57
CA VAL A 256 -7.49 25.10 10.91
C VAL A 256 -8.80 25.28 10.13
N ASP A 257 -8.77 25.06 8.82
CA ASP A 257 -9.93 25.14 7.93
C ASP A 257 -11.07 24.19 8.39
N GLU A 258 -10.73 22.93 8.73
CA GLU A 258 -11.73 21.97 9.23
C GLU A 258 -12.41 22.43 10.53
N ARG A 259 -11.69 23.17 11.39
CA ARG A 259 -12.26 23.71 12.64
C ARG A 259 -13.16 24.90 12.37
N GLU A 260 -12.83 25.73 11.39
CA GLU A 260 -13.66 26.84 10.95
C GLU A 260 -14.96 26.34 10.33
N ASP A 261 -14.90 25.32 9.48
CA ASP A 261 -16.08 24.66 8.92
C ASP A 261 -16.97 24.07 10.02
N LEU A 262 -16.36 23.37 11.00
CA LEU A 262 -17.11 22.83 12.14
C LEU A 262 -17.77 23.93 12.97
N LYS A 263 -17.11 25.09 13.14
CA LYS A 263 -17.67 26.23 13.85
C LYS A 263 -18.90 26.77 13.11
N LEU A 264 -18.84 26.88 11.79
CA LEU A 264 -19.99 27.31 10.97
C LEU A 264 -21.15 26.32 11.05
N ILE A 265 -20.87 25.01 11.01
CA ILE A 265 -21.89 23.96 11.19
C ILE A 265 -22.55 24.09 12.56
N ILE A 266 -21.78 24.27 13.63
CA ILE A 266 -22.32 24.44 14.99
C ILE A 266 -23.20 25.68 15.07
N GLN A 267 -22.73 26.82 14.54
CA GLN A 267 -23.50 28.07 14.54
C GLN A 267 -24.81 27.92 13.75
N SER A 268 -24.75 27.34 12.55
CA SER A 268 -25.92 27.08 11.72
C SER A 268 -26.95 26.20 12.45
N ASN A 269 -26.49 25.13 13.09
CA ASN A 269 -27.37 24.26 13.87
C ASN A 269 -28.02 25.00 15.04
N ILE A 270 -27.27 25.83 15.77
CA ILE A 270 -27.83 26.62 16.89
C ILE A 270 -28.95 27.54 16.41
N TYR A 271 -28.72 28.30 15.33
CA TYR A 271 -29.75 29.20 14.80
C TYR A 271 -30.96 28.44 14.26
N ASN A 272 -30.73 27.31 13.60
CA ASN A 272 -31.82 26.47 13.11
C ASN A 272 -32.68 25.92 14.27
N TYR A 273 -32.05 25.35 15.31
CA TYR A 273 -32.78 24.87 16.47
C TYR A 273 -33.51 25.98 17.22
N LEU A 274 -32.91 27.17 17.33
CA LEU A 274 -33.59 28.33 17.90
C LEU A 274 -34.84 28.68 17.08
N GLY A 275 -34.75 28.67 15.74
CA GLY A 275 -35.88 28.86 14.84
C GLY A 275 -36.98 27.83 15.10
N ILE A 276 -36.64 26.54 15.13
CA ILE A 276 -37.59 25.45 15.41
C ILE A 276 -38.27 25.63 16.77
N LEU A 277 -37.52 26.02 17.81
CA LEU A 277 -38.06 26.23 19.15
C LEU A 277 -39.01 27.43 19.21
N LEU A 278 -38.67 28.53 18.54
CA LEU A 278 -39.50 29.74 18.49
C LEU A 278 -40.78 29.47 17.70
N GLU A 279 -40.68 28.81 16.55
CA GLU A 279 -41.82 28.42 15.72
C GLU A 279 -42.74 27.42 16.45
N GLY A 280 -42.15 26.45 17.16
CA GLY A 280 -42.89 25.51 17.99
C GLY A 280 -43.62 26.20 19.14
N ARG A 281 -43.01 27.24 19.73
CA ARG A 281 -43.65 28.05 20.79
C ARG A 281 -44.84 28.85 20.25
N GLU A 282 -44.69 29.51 19.11
CA GLU A 282 -45.77 30.27 18.47
C GLU A 282 -46.97 29.37 18.18
N ARG A 283 -46.73 28.20 17.56
CA ARG A 283 -47.78 27.21 17.30
C ARG A 283 -48.46 26.71 18.56
N PHE A 284 -47.70 26.46 19.62
CA PHE A 284 -48.25 26.05 20.91
C PHE A 284 -49.13 27.15 21.53
N GLU A 285 -48.72 28.42 21.44
CA GLU A 285 -49.50 29.55 21.94
C GLU A 285 -50.80 29.74 21.13
N GLU A 286 -50.75 29.65 19.81
CA GLU A 286 -51.94 29.69 18.93
C GLU A 286 -52.94 28.57 19.24
N GLU A 287 -52.46 27.33 19.36
CA GLU A 287 -53.29 26.18 19.72
C GLU A 287 -53.93 26.36 21.10
N SER A 288 -53.17 26.86 22.09
CA SER A 288 -53.70 27.12 23.44
C SER A 288 -54.78 28.19 23.46
N LEU A 289 -54.65 29.25 22.64
CA LEU A 289 -55.65 30.31 22.52
C LEU A 289 -56.90 29.82 21.78
N ALA A 290 -56.72 28.99 20.74
CA ALA A 290 -57.82 28.36 20.04
C ALA A 290 -58.62 27.42 20.96
N ASP A 291 -57.94 26.67 21.83
CA ASP A 291 -58.58 25.76 22.78
C ASP A 291 -59.37 26.54 23.84
N ARG A 292 -58.79 27.62 24.39
CA ARG A 292 -59.51 28.53 25.32
C ARG A 292 -60.73 29.20 24.70
N ARG A 293 -60.67 29.56 23.41
CA ARG A 293 -61.83 30.11 22.67
C ARG A 293 -62.94 29.08 22.50
N LYS A 294 -62.59 27.81 22.26
CA LYS A 294 -63.57 26.70 22.21
C LYS A 294 -64.23 26.46 23.57
N THR A 295 -63.48 26.51 24.67
CA THR A 295 -64.05 26.38 26.02
C THR A 295 -64.98 27.54 26.38
N SER A 296 -64.66 28.77 25.93
CA SER A 296 -65.47 29.97 26.19
C SER A 296 -66.76 30.08 25.37
N GLN A 297 -66.90 29.31 24.28
CA GLN A 297 -68.10 29.28 23.43
C GLN A 297 -69.11 28.19 23.83
N CYS A 298 -68.77 27.32 24.79
CA CYS A 298 -69.70 26.37 25.38
C CYS A 298 -70.13 26.85 26.77
N ASP A 299 -71.07 27.80 26.83
CA ASP A 299 -72.04 27.91 27.92
C ASP A 299 -73.26 28.71 27.43
N PRO A 300 -74.46 28.09 27.46
CA PRO A 300 -75.44 28.59 28.41
C PRO A 300 -76.04 27.48 29.30
N SER A 301 -76.08 27.80 30.60
CA SER A 301 -77.05 27.32 31.60
C SER A 301 -77.15 25.81 31.90
N SER A 302 -76.68 25.44 33.10
CA SER A 302 -77.47 24.84 34.20
C SER A 302 -76.73 23.74 34.95
N SER A 303 -76.50 24.01 36.24
CA SER A 303 -76.33 23.13 37.41
C SER A 303 -75.70 21.74 37.26
N GLY A 304 -74.65 21.48 38.05
CA GLY A 304 -74.31 20.13 38.49
C GLY A 304 -72.82 19.92 38.68
N MET A 305 -72.40 19.70 39.93
CA MET A 305 -71.02 19.36 40.28
C MET A 305 -70.48 18.16 39.49
N ILE A 306 -69.30 18.31 38.85
CA ILE A 306 -68.35 17.19 38.67
C ILE A 306 -66.91 17.75 38.76
N LYS A 307 -66.14 17.24 39.73
CA LYS A 307 -64.67 17.35 39.79
C LYS A 307 -64.08 16.73 38.54
N SER A 308 -63.29 17.46 37.76
CA SER A 308 -62.37 16.86 36.79
C SER A 308 -60.96 17.41 36.98
N SER A 309 -60.07 16.47 37.26
CA SER A 309 -58.63 16.63 37.42
C SER A 309 -58.01 17.21 36.16
N CYS A 310 -57.36 18.36 36.31
CA CYS A 310 -56.53 18.95 35.28
C CYS A 310 -55.21 18.18 35.21
N CYS A 311 -55.18 17.06 34.49
CA CYS A 311 -53.93 16.38 34.11
C CYS A 311 -53.65 16.69 32.64
N TYR A 312 -52.97 17.82 32.40
CA TYR A 312 -52.40 18.13 31.09
C TYR A 312 -51.36 17.08 30.72
N ASN A 313 -51.60 16.37 29.63
CA ASN A 313 -50.75 15.30 29.13
C ASN A 313 -49.65 15.92 28.24
N SER A 314 -48.64 16.52 28.88
CA SER A 314 -47.51 17.20 28.20
C SER A 314 -46.55 16.28 27.45
N HIS A 315 -46.77 14.96 27.48
CA HIS A 315 -45.81 13.97 26.99
C HIS A 315 -46.01 13.52 25.53
N SER A 316 -47.16 13.80 24.89
CA SER A 316 -47.44 13.22 23.56
C SER A 316 -46.96 14.09 22.38
N PHE A 317 -46.77 15.40 22.57
CA PHE A 317 -46.45 16.33 21.48
C PHE A 317 -44.95 16.39 21.11
N PHE A 318 -44.05 16.04 22.03
CA PHE A 318 -42.61 16.06 21.75
C PHE A 318 -42.13 14.95 20.80
N LEU A 319 -42.91 13.88 20.63
CA LEU A 319 -42.49 12.71 19.82
C LEU A 319 -42.76 12.86 18.32
N LEU A 320 -43.67 13.74 17.89
CA LEU A 320 -44.05 13.85 16.47
C LEU A 320 -43.07 14.67 15.62
N PHE A 321 -42.26 15.53 16.23
CA PHE A 321 -41.30 16.35 15.47
C PHE A 321 -39.96 15.65 15.18
N PHE A 322 -39.65 14.55 15.86
CA PHE A 322 -38.39 13.82 15.67
C PHE A 322 -38.37 12.84 14.49
N LEU A 323 -39.51 12.59 13.83
CA LEU A 323 -39.62 11.60 12.74
C LEU A 323 -39.77 12.22 11.34
N GLY A 324 -39.70 13.55 11.24
CA GLY A 324 -40.10 14.28 10.02
C GLY A 324 -39.00 14.67 9.04
N HIS A 325 -37.72 14.32 9.24
CA HIS A 325 -36.67 14.57 8.25
C HIS A 325 -35.53 13.54 8.42
N ASN A 326 -35.65 12.41 7.71
CA ASN A 326 -34.55 11.53 7.30
C ASN A 326 -34.49 11.58 5.77
#